data_AF-W6A9G0-F1
#
_entry.id   AF-W6A9G0-F1
#
_cell.length_a   1.000
_cell.length_b   1.000
_cell.length_c   1.000
_cell.angle_alpha   90.00
_cell.angle_beta   90.00
_cell.angle_gamma   90.00
#
_symmetry.space_group_name_H-M   'P 1'
#
loop_
_entity.id
_entity.type
_entity.pdbx_description
1 polymer ?
#
loop_
_entity_poly.entity_id
_entity_poly.type
_entity_poly.pdbx_seq_one_letter_code
_entity_poly.pdbx_strand_id
1 'polypeptide(L)'
;MKKLLSILAVSSIAVSTPLATIACGKNNEKPTDEWDFASQKQLMLNIVSGIFQNNLKKDFDPFFYIDEENSAFDHKYNEFAENLEDFNDTTSARYKSIKASIESIINWNSILKEVQTGVVENVNFKQLLVDNQSPLKNGFEVSKINFELQPAAKTVLINFEITSDVSIRDIDGSTIFETISFNSKIAMFQAVDVAEEFNKIKTEYLNHFNDEQISGSFTIESDIGNLKTTAGAIASNLNIKNKVQENLSIIMDQAQTSNIVLLTDNLAIKTSDNAAVDSAAGEVTSQASLSSSRESDINGTYIPELRRLYWDTIFGVEGKEEEFLNNILKSGMGEEQEDAFIKTPPYGLDNINDLIKKHENMSNVFNCYFLNFNYLSSYAQYLPIRTAMESQGSKFKLDMDRDEKTIALFKTEILDLQLEYSGEKFDLPEISIMVRQETKKANTQELEKQFFSDSLKSFRKITNLNESSPSSNPKGQYYLNKPDGWEQYVNQELPIEDYFNEIWSANPEAESLKDNLEITVKIWRWVDGSQSGGTPRNLPEFMKFNQNGDVYFYNHEDPAFAITIMPSISYNFFSKNMSGLMMNGFNILRTGFINDLKGASVWKFKS
;
A
#
# COMPACT_ATOMS: atom_id res chain seq x y z
N MET A 1 41.60 -14.80 -28.06
CA MET A 1 40.17 -15.12 -27.90
C MET A 1 39.59 -14.32 -26.73
N LYS A 2 39.55 -12.99 -26.91
CA LYS A 2 39.13 -11.96 -25.95
C LYS A 2 37.76 -11.35 -26.34
N LYS A 3 36.82 -12.16 -26.85
CA LYS A 3 35.53 -11.63 -27.39
C LYS A 3 34.28 -12.42 -26.99
N LEU A 4 34.36 -13.33 -26.02
CA LEU A 4 33.20 -14.09 -25.53
C LEU A 4 32.84 -13.84 -24.06
N LEU A 5 33.65 -13.09 -23.32
CA LEU A 5 33.40 -12.74 -21.91
C LEU A 5 32.77 -11.35 -21.71
N SER A 6 32.50 -10.61 -22.79
CA SER A 6 32.02 -9.22 -22.74
C SER A 6 30.51 -9.07 -23.00
N ILE A 7 29.76 -10.17 -23.09
CA ILE A 7 28.30 -10.15 -23.34
C ILE A 7 27.49 -10.74 -22.16
N LEU A 8 28.13 -11.35 -21.15
CA LEU A 8 27.44 -11.95 -20.00
C LEU A 8 27.33 -11.04 -18.76
N ALA A 9 27.72 -9.76 -18.86
CA ALA A 9 27.69 -8.81 -17.73
C ALA A 9 26.61 -7.71 -17.87
N VAL A 10 25.71 -7.77 -18.86
CA VAL A 10 24.72 -6.70 -19.14
C VAL A 10 23.27 -7.23 -19.14
N SER A 11 22.98 -8.35 -18.47
CA SER A 11 21.61 -8.88 -18.40
C SER A 11 21.16 -9.43 -17.05
N SER A 12 21.83 -9.07 -15.94
CA SER A 12 21.41 -9.46 -14.58
C SER A 12 20.43 -8.48 -13.92
N ILE A 13 19.89 -7.50 -14.66
CA ILE A 13 18.74 -6.70 -14.24
C ILE A 13 17.58 -7.05 -15.17
N ALA A 14 16.76 -8.04 -14.79
CA ALA A 14 15.33 -8.09 -15.09
C ALA A 14 14.72 -9.42 -14.60
N VAL A 15 13.64 -9.28 -13.81
CA VAL A 15 12.59 -10.26 -13.54
C VAL A 15 12.90 -11.37 -12.52
N SER A 16 12.77 -11.03 -11.24
CA SER A 16 12.36 -12.00 -10.22
C SER A 16 10.86 -12.31 -10.37
N THR A 17 10.53 -13.20 -11.31
CA THR A 17 9.22 -13.89 -11.32
C THR A 17 9.21 -15.01 -10.29
N PRO A 18 8.06 -15.27 -9.64
CA PRO A 18 7.93 -16.31 -8.62
C PRO A 18 7.91 -17.68 -9.31
N LEU A 19 8.78 -18.59 -8.89
CA LEU A 19 8.70 -20.00 -9.29
C LEU A 19 8.01 -20.79 -8.19
N ALA A 20 6.77 -21.20 -8.48
CA ALA A 20 6.10 -22.31 -7.81
C ALA A 20 6.59 -23.65 -8.40
N THR A 21 6.91 -24.64 -7.57
CA THR A 21 6.21 -25.95 -7.48
C THR A 21 6.92 -26.99 -6.58
N ILE A 22 6.30 -27.27 -5.43
CA ILE A 22 5.85 -28.57 -4.83
C ILE A 22 6.85 -29.73 -4.61
N ALA A 23 6.98 -30.20 -3.34
CA ALA A 23 6.49 -31.52 -2.86
C ALA A 23 6.66 -31.76 -1.34
N CYS A 24 5.62 -32.35 -0.75
CA CYS A 24 5.32 -32.53 0.67
C CYS A 24 6.32 -33.31 1.54
N GLY A 25 6.39 -32.92 2.83
CA GLY A 25 6.72 -33.78 3.96
C GLY A 25 5.82 -33.47 5.14
N LYS A 26 4.90 -34.38 5.49
CA LYS A 26 3.99 -34.29 6.64
C LYS A 26 4.76 -33.98 7.92
N ASN A 27 4.31 -33.00 8.70
CA ASN A 27 4.24 -33.11 10.15
C ASN A 27 3.21 -32.14 10.74
N ASN A 28 2.58 -32.62 11.80
CA ASN A 28 1.33 -32.15 12.37
C ASN A 28 1.57 -30.98 13.32
N GLU A 29 0.94 -29.86 13.02
CA GLU A 29 0.17 -28.98 13.91
C GLU A 29 -0.14 -27.74 13.06
N LYS A 30 -1.23 -27.82 12.28
CA LYS A 30 -1.67 -26.70 11.45
C LYS A 30 -2.03 -25.54 12.38
N PRO A 31 -1.40 -24.35 12.24
CA PRO A 31 -1.98 -23.13 12.76
C PRO A 31 -3.32 -22.96 12.05
N THR A 32 -4.40 -23.00 12.83
CA THR A 32 -5.75 -22.68 12.41
C THR A 32 -5.86 -21.18 12.11
N ASP A 33 -6.76 -20.86 11.17
CA ASP A 33 -7.20 -19.53 10.73
C ASP A 33 -6.25 -18.85 9.74
N GLU A 34 -6.76 -18.55 8.53
CA GLU A 34 -6.05 -17.83 7.46
C GLU A 34 -5.83 -16.35 7.85
N TRP A 35 -4.93 -16.15 8.80
CA TRP A 35 -4.09 -14.97 8.86
C TRP A 35 -3.41 -14.86 7.48
N ASP A 36 -3.65 -13.76 6.74
CA ASP A 36 -3.06 -13.54 5.42
C ASP A 36 -1.54 -13.43 5.56
N PHE A 37 -0.92 -14.61 5.49
CA PHE A 37 0.44 -14.81 5.93
C PHE A 37 1.42 -14.05 5.06
N ALA A 38 1.18 -14.10 3.76
CA ALA A 38 2.00 -13.42 2.76
C ALA A 38 1.92 -11.91 2.93
N SER A 39 0.71 -11.33 3.05
CA SER A 39 0.55 -9.88 3.20
C SER A 39 1.21 -9.36 4.48
N GLN A 40 1.04 -10.08 5.58
CA GLN A 40 1.62 -9.67 6.86
C GLN A 40 3.14 -9.90 6.92
N LYS A 41 3.65 -10.98 6.33
CA LYS A 41 5.10 -11.19 6.13
C LYS A 41 5.71 -10.02 5.37
N GLN A 42 5.09 -9.64 4.25
CA GLN A 42 5.56 -8.52 3.44
C GLN A 42 5.49 -7.19 4.20
N LEU A 43 4.42 -6.95 4.96
CA LEU A 43 4.28 -5.76 5.79
C LEU A 43 5.37 -5.68 6.86
N MET A 44 5.64 -6.80 7.56
CA MET A 44 6.71 -6.86 8.56
C MET A 44 8.08 -6.57 7.92
N LEU A 45 8.38 -7.20 6.77
CA LEU A 45 9.62 -6.95 6.02
C LEU A 45 9.77 -5.48 5.63
N ASN A 46 8.71 -4.86 5.13
CA ASN A 46 8.71 -3.45 4.75
C ASN A 46 8.98 -2.54 5.97
N ILE A 47 8.40 -2.85 7.14
CA ILE A 47 8.63 -2.08 8.36
C ILE A 47 10.07 -2.25 8.85
N VAL A 48 10.58 -3.48 8.92
CA VAL A 48 11.97 -3.74 9.36
C VAL A 48 12.97 -3.07 8.40
N SER A 49 12.77 -3.22 7.09
CA SER A 49 13.60 -2.60 6.07
C SER A 49 13.55 -1.07 6.16
N GLY A 50 12.37 -0.49 6.36
CA GLY A 50 12.20 0.95 6.54
C GLY A 50 12.93 1.48 7.77
N ILE A 51 12.82 0.80 8.92
CA ILE A 51 13.54 1.17 10.14
C ILE A 51 15.06 1.11 9.92
N PHE A 52 15.54 0.03 9.30
CA PHE A 52 16.96 -0.18 8.98
C PHE A 52 17.50 0.93 8.07
N GLN A 53 16.82 1.20 6.96
CA GLN A 53 17.23 2.23 6.00
C GLN A 53 17.20 3.63 6.61
N ASN A 54 16.15 3.97 7.37
CA ASN A 54 15.99 5.31 7.95
C ASN A 54 17.03 5.63 9.03
N ASN A 55 17.33 4.66 9.90
CA ASN A 55 18.35 4.86 10.94
C ASN A 55 19.75 4.96 10.33
N LEU A 56 20.10 4.09 9.38
CA LEU A 56 21.39 4.18 8.70
C LEU A 56 21.51 5.48 7.89
N LYS A 57 20.44 5.91 7.22
CA LYS A 57 20.41 7.21 6.55
C LYS A 57 20.72 8.35 7.53
N LYS A 58 20.07 8.35 8.70
CA LYS A 58 20.32 9.36 9.75
C LYS A 58 21.76 9.34 10.26
N ASP A 59 22.36 8.17 10.41
CA ASP A 59 23.74 8.02 10.87
C ASP A 59 24.75 8.50 9.81
N PHE A 60 24.48 8.29 8.52
CA PHE A 60 25.41 8.61 7.42
C PHE A 60 25.17 9.94 6.69
N ASP A 61 23.97 10.54 6.75
CA ASP A 61 23.67 11.83 6.13
C ASP A 61 24.66 12.96 6.52
N PRO A 62 25.16 13.04 7.78
CA PRO A 62 26.21 13.99 8.15
C PRO A 62 27.52 13.80 7.38
N PHE A 63 27.84 12.57 6.98
CA PHE A 63 29.09 12.20 6.32
C PHE A 63 28.98 12.16 4.79
N PHE A 64 27.82 12.44 4.22
CA PHE A 64 27.58 12.33 2.78
C PHE A 64 28.57 13.18 1.94
N TYR A 65 28.91 14.38 2.43
CA TYR A 65 29.98 15.22 1.89
C TYR A 65 30.90 15.62 3.04
N ILE A 66 32.18 15.28 2.94
CA ILE A 66 33.19 15.60 3.96
C ILE A 66 34.47 16.10 3.30
N ASP A 67 35.29 16.78 4.07
CA ASP A 67 36.69 17.05 3.72
C ASP A 67 37.64 16.02 4.36
N GLU A 68 38.89 16.00 3.91
CA GLU A 68 39.91 15.06 4.41
C GLU A 68 40.40 15.32 5.84
N GLU A 69 39.99 16.41 6.50
CA GLU A 69 40.26 16.65 7.92
C GLU A 69 39.11 16.15 8.83
N ASN A 70 38.07 15.52 8.24
CA ASN A 70 36.98 14.92 9.01
C ASN A 70 37.48 13.75 9.88
N SER A 71 37.20 13.81 11.18
CA SER A 71 37.71 12.85 12.16
C SER A 71 37.16 11.43 12.05
N ALA A 72 36.17 11.17 11.20
CA ALA A 72 35.63 9.82 11.02
C ALA A 72 36.57 8.90 10.21
N PHE A 73 37.47 9.48 9.41
CA PHE A 73 38.38 8.73 8.54
C PHE A 73 39.82 9.22 8.70
N ASP A 74 40.72 8.31 9.06
CA ASP A 74 42.15 8.63 9.29
C ASP A 74 42.98 8.68 7.99
N HIS A 75 42.34 8.78 6.82
CA HIS A 75 42.96 8.66 5.50
C HIS A 75 42.72 9.90 4.64
N LYS A 76 43.80 10.46 4.07
CA LYS A 76 43.75 11.66 3.22
C LYS A 76 43.66 11.33 1.74
N TYR A 77 43.26 12.29 0.91
CA TYR A 77 43.11 12.10 -0.54
C TYR A 77 44.35 11.50 -1.20
N ASN A 78 45.54 12.04 -0.89
CA ASN A 78 46.79 11.58 -1.50
C ASN A 78 47.09 10.10 -1.16
N GLU A 79 46.69 9.63 0.03
CA GLU A 79 46.88 8.23 0.41
C GLU A 79 46.01 7.31 -0.46
N PHE A 80 44.75 7.68 -0.70
CA PHE A 80 43.88 6.97 -1.65
C PHE A 80 44.43 7.01 -3.07
N ALA A 81 44.94 8.17 -3.51
CA ALA A 81 45.49 8.34 -4.85
C ALA A 81 46.70 7.43 -5.11
N GLU A 82 47.56 7.24 -4.11
CA GLU A 82 48.78 6.43 -4.22
C GLU A 82 48.55 4.93 -3.96
N ASN A 83 47.48 4.56 -3.22
CA ASN A 83 47.28 3.19 -2.72
C ASN A 83 45.88 2.63 -3.05
N LEU A 84 45.24 3.07 -4.13
CA LEU A 84 43.86 2.67 -4.48
C LEU A 84 43.67 1.15 -4.59
N GLU A 85 44.68 0.41 -5.05
CA GLU A 85 44.62 -1.06 -5.13
C GLU A 85 44.50 -1.69 -3.74
N ASP A 86 45.27 -1.20 -2.76
CA ASP A 86 45.17 -1.68 -1.37
C ASP A 86 43.81 -1.33 -0.77
N PHE A 87 43.28 -0.14 -1.03
CA PHE A 87 41.94 0.24 -0.56
C PHE A 87 40.83 -0.62 -1.17
N ASN A 88 41.02 -1.20 -2.36
CA ASN A 88 40.05 -2.11 -2.98
C ASN A 88 40.33 -3.60 -2.69
N ASP A 89 41.42 -3.94 -1.99
CA ASP A 89 41.69 -5.28 -1.48
C ASP A 89 41.04 -5.47 -0.09
N THR A 90 40.00 -6.30 -0.02
CA THR A 90 39.24 -6.59 1.21
C THR A 90 40.08 -7.16 2.36
N THR A 91 41.27 -7.68 2.06
CA THR A 91 42.18 -8.25 3.06
C THR A 91 43.19 -7.25 3.62
N SER A 92 43.37 -6.11 2.96
CA SER A 92 44.37 -5.10 3.32
C SER A 92 44.05 -4.40 4.64
N ALA A 93 45.08 -3.84 5.28
CA ALA A 93 44.89 -3.05 6.50
C ALA A 93 44.08 -1.76 6.24
N ARG A 94 44.23 -1.18 5.04
CA ARG A 94 43.56 0.06 4.63
C ARG A 94 42.07 -0.14 4.41
N TYR A 95 41.68 -1.21 3.71
CA TYR A 95 40.26 -1.57 3.57
C TYR A 95 39.62 -1.81 4.93
N LYS A 96 40.29 -2.59 5.80
CA LYS A 96 39.79 -2.91 7.15
C LYS A 96 39.65 -1.67 8.03
N SER A 97 40.56 -0.70 7.90
CA SER A 97 40.48 0.59 8.58
C SER A 97 39.20 1.34 8.21
N ILE A 98 38.94 1.52 6.92
CA ILE A 98 37.71 2.19 6.45
C ILE A 98 36.45 1.41 6.86
N LYS A 99 36.48 0.07 6.75
CA LYS A 99 35.38 -0.77 7.23
C LYS A 99 35.08 -0.53 8.71
N ALA A 100 36.10 -0.48 9.56
CA ALA A 100 35.93 -0.20 10.98
C ALA A 100 35.38 1.21 11.24
N SER A 101 35.82 2.22 10.48
CA SER A 101 35.23 3.57 10.55
C SER A 101 33.74 3.57 10.21
N ILE A 102 33.34 2.93 9.11
CA ILE A 102 31.92 2.81 8.71
C ILE A 102 31.12 2.07 9.79
N GLU A 103 31.65 0.96 10.32
CA GLU A 103 31.01 0.20 11.42
C GLU A 103 30.81 1.05 12.68
N SER A 104 31.75 1.95 12.99
CA SER A 104 31.69 2.81 14.18
C SER A 104 30.62 3.92 14.11
N ILE A 105 30.20 4.31 12.91
CA ILE A 105 29.16 5.32 12.69
C ILE A 105 27.77 4.74 12.99
N ILE A 106 27.58 3.43 12.82
CA ILE A 106 26.28 2.76 12.88
C ILE A 106 25.77 2.67 14.32
N ASN A 107 24.61 3.29 14.59
CA ASN A 107 23.92 3.18 15.86
C ASN A 107 22.94 2.00 15.87
N TRP A 108 23.48 0.79 15.94
CA TRP A 108 22.68 -0.44 15.90
C TRP A 108 21.61 -0.53 17.01
N ASN A 109 21.89 0.06 18.17
CA ASN A 109 20.94 0.09 19.29
C ASN A 109 19.67 0.88 18.96
N SER A 110 19.78 1.94 18.13
CA SER A 110 18.63 2.70 17.66
C SER A 110 17.72 1.84 16.79
N ILE A 111 18.31 1.12 15.83
CA ILE A 111 17.61 0.17 14.95
C ILE A 111 16.89 -0.90 15.76
N LEU A 112 17.59 -1.56 16.69
CA LEU A 112 17.00 -2.61 17.52
C LEU A 112 15.83 -2.09 18.37
N LYS A 113 15.94 -0.88 18.91
CA LYS A 113 14.88 -0.26 19.72
C LYS A 113 13.64 0.03 18.88
N GLU A 114 13.80 0.59 17.68
CA GLU A 114 12.66 0.87 16.79
C GLU A 114 12.00 -0.41 16.28
N VAL A 115 12.78 -1.45 15.95
CA VAL A 115 12.24 -2.77 15.59
C VAL A 115 11.49 -3.41 16.76
N GLN A 116 11.99 -3.26 17.99
CA GLN A 116 11.30 -3.73 19.18
C GLN A 116 9.89 -3.12 19.29
N THR A 117 9.77 -1.81 19.16
CA THR A 117 8.48 -1.10 19.27
C THR A 117 7.57 -1.31 18.05
N GLY A 118 8.11 -1.23 16.83
CA GLY A 118 7.31 -1.30 15.60
C GLY A 118 6.92 -2.72 15.17
N VAL A 119 7.71 -3.73 15.58
CA VAL A 119 7.57 -5.11 15.09
C VAL A 119 7.37 -6.11 16.23
N VAL A 120 8.28 -6.17 17.20
CA VAL A 120 8.24 -7.22 18.25
C VAL A 120 7.04 -7.07 19.18
N GLU A 121 6.72 -5.85 19.58
CA GLU A 121 5.59 -5.54 20.45
C GLU A 121 4.23 -5.60 19.72
N ASN A 122 4.24 -5.66 18.38
CA ASN A 122 3.04 -5.69 17.57
C ASN A 122 2.40 -7.09 17.61
N VAL A 123 1.18 -7.17 18.13
CA VAL A 123 0.43 -8.42 18.28
C VAL A 123 0.19 -9.14 16.95
N ASN A 124 0.10 -8.42 15.84
CA ASN A 124 -0.19 -8.97 14.52
C ASN A 124 1.01 -9.71 13.92
N PHE A 125 2.24 -9.42 14.37
CA PHE A 125 3.45 -10.06 13.85
C PHE A 125 3.95 -11.21 14.71
N LYS A 126 3.36 -11.47 15.88
CA LYS A 126 3.83 -12.53 16.80
C LYS A 126 3.98 -13.90 16.14
N GLN A 127 3.11 -14.24 15.18
CA GLN A 127 3.15 -15.51 14.47
C GLN A 127 4.35 -15.62 13.49
N LEU A 128 4.86 -14.48 12.99
CA LEU A 128 6.04 -14.39 12.13
C LEU A 128 7.37 -14.39 12.90
N LEU A 129 7.35 -14.09 14.20
CA LEU A 129 8.57 -13.93 14.98
C LEU A 129 9.13 -15.29 15.40
N VAL A 130 10.43 -15.48 15.14
CA VAL A 130 11.16 -16.65 15.65
C VAL A 130 11.38 -16.49 17.14
N ASP A 131 10.66 -17.30 17.93
CA ASP A 131 10.69 -17.32 19.40
C ASP A 131 10.25 -16.00 20.07
N ASN A 132 9.37 -15.22 19.42
CA ASN A 132 8.92 -13.90 19.89
C ASN A 132 10.06 -12.90 20.15
N GLN A 133 11.18 -13.04 19.43
CA GLN A 133 12.33 -12.16 19.55
C GLN A 133 12.45 -11.23 18.33
N SER A 134 13.34 -10.24 18.43
CA SER A 134 13.68 -9.36 17.29
C SER A 134 14.04 -10.19 16.05
N PRO A 135 13.53 -9.81 14.86
CA PRO A 135 13.89 -10.49 13.63
C PRO A 135 15.34 -10.21 13.18
N LEU A 136 16.01 -9.18 13.71
CA LEU A 136 17.39 -8.79 13.37
C LEU A 136 18.45 -9.39 14.34
N LYS A 137 18.42 -10.71 14.57
CA LYS A 137 19.31 -11.36 15.57
C LYS A 137 20.78 -11.38 15.17
N ASN A 138 21.07 -11.38 13.87
CA ASN A 138 22.41 -11.60 13.34
C ASN A 138 23.26 -10.33 13.24
N GLY A 139 22.73 -9.18 13.68
CA GLY A 139 23.40 -7.89 13.55
C GLY A 139 23.41 -7.40 12.10
N PHE A 140 24.42 -6.61 11.75
CA PHE A 140 24.64 -6.10 10.41
C PHE A 140 26.05 -6.46 9.93
N GLU A 141 26.26 -6.37 8.62
CA GLU A 141 27.55 -6.52 7.99
C GLU A 141 27.77 -5.38 6.99
N VAL A 142 28.94 -4.74 7.03
CA VAL A 142 29.42 -3.93 5.89
C VAL A 142 29.93 -4.90 4.82
N SER A 143 29.04 -5.26 3.89
CA SER A 143 29.21 -6.33 2.92
C SER A 143 30.13 -5.93 1.77
N LYS A 144 30.13 -4.64 1.40
CA LYS A 144 30.90 -4.11 0.29
C LYS A 144 31.37 -2.68 0.54
N ILE A 145 32.60 -2.38 0.16
CA ILE A 145 33.13 -1.01 0.05
C ILE A 145 33.88 -0.92 -1.29
N ASN A 146 33.63 0.14 -2.05
CA ASN A 146 34.28 0.44 -3.32
C ASN A 146 34.76 1.89 -3.33
N PHE A 147 36.02 2.09 -3.76
CA PHE A 147 36.66 3.39 -3.78
C PHE A 147 36.87 3.86 -5.21
N GLU A 148 36.40 5.06 -5.53
CA GLU A 148 36.59 5.68 -6.83
C GLU A 148 37.28 7.03 -6.66
N LEU A 149 38.38 7.22 -7.40
CA LEU A 149 39.06 8.51 -7.47
C LEU A 149 38.39 9.39 -8.51
N GLN A 150 38.24 10.65 -8.14
CA GLN A 150 37.79 11.73 -8.99
C GLN A 150 38.90 12.79 -9.04
N PRO A 151 39.91 12.62 -9.93
CA PRO A 151 41.13 13.42 -9.91
C PRO A 151 40.93 14.89 -10.27
N ALA A 152 39.92 15.22 -11.08
CA ALA A 152 39.70 16.61 -11.50
C ALA A 152 39.17 17.46 -10.34
N ALA A 153 38.24 16.90 -9.55
CA ALA A 153 37.70 17.49 -8.32
C ALA A 153 38.58 17.25 -7.09
N LYS A 154 39.57 16.34 -7.19
CA LYS A 154 40.39 15.85 -6.06
C LYS A 154 39.54 15.27 -4.93
N THR A 155 38.68 14.33 -5.32
CA THR A 155 37.72 13.68 -4.42
C THR A 155 37.90 12.17 -4.44
N VAL A 156 37.60 11.55 -3.31
CA VAL A 156 37.41 10.09 -3.21
C VAL A 156 35.93 9.82 -2.97
N LEU A 157 35.33 8.98 -3.80
CA LEU A 157 34.00 8.42 -3.53
C LEU A 157 34.16 7.08 -2.82
N ILE A 158 33.61 6.99 -1.61
CA ILE A 158 33.55 5.77 -0.82
C ILE A 158 32.12 5.25 -0.89
N ASN A 159 31.89 4.26 -1.74
CA ASN A 159 30.57 3.63 -1.90
C ASN A 159 30.53 2.38 -1.02
N PHE A 160 29.47 2.18 -0.25
CA PHE A 160 29.37 1.03 0.65
C PHE A 160 27.95 0.48 0.74
N GLU A 161 27.89 -0.81 1.09
CA GLU A 161 26.66 -1.55 1.33
C GLU A 161 26.69 -2.14 2.74
N ILE A 162 25.59 -1.97 3.46
CA ILE A 162 25.34 -2.57 4.77
C ILE A 162 24.16 -3.50 4.64
N THR A 163 24.34 -4.76 5.02
CA THR A 163 23.30 -5.79 4.97
C THR A 163 22.94 -6.29 6.36
N SER A 164 21.72 -6.78 6.51
CA SER A 164 21.27 -7.50 7.71
C SER A 164 20.27 -8.58 7.29
N ASP A 165 20.26 -9.70 8.01
CA ASP A 165 19.30 -10.77 7.78
C ASP A 165 18.09 -10.63 8.71
N VAL A 166 16.91 -10.62 8.10
CA VAL A 166 15.62 -10.64 8.79
C VAL A 166 15.19 -12.09 8.93
N SER A 167 15.25 -12.60 10.16
CA SER A 167 14.76 -13.95 10.50
C SER A 167 13.26 -13.95 10.71
N ILE A 168 12.55 -14.79 9.96
CA ILE A 168 11.09 -14.86 9.94
C ILE A 168 10.67 -16.32 10.02
N ARG A 169 9.64 -16.62 10.80
CA ARG A 169 8.97 -17.92 10.77
C ARG A 169 8.04 -17.94 9.55
N ASP A 170 8.12 -18.95 8.71
CA ASP A 170 7.26 -19.16 7.54
C ASP A 170 5.98 -19.95 7.91
N ILE A 171 5.04 -20.08 6.96
CA ILE A 171 3.72 -20.71 7.19
C ILE A 171 3.83 -22.17 7.64
N ASP A 172 4.89 -22.86 7.24
CA ASP A 172 5.19 -24.24 7.65
C ASP A 172 5.92 -24.33 9.01
N GLY A 173 6.15 -23.18 9.67
CA GLY A 173 6.85 -23.08 10.93
C GLY A 173 8.38 -23.07 10.82
N SER A 174 8.94 -23.21 9.61
CA SER A 174 10.38 -23.11 9.38
C SER A 174 10.88 -21.68 9.55
N THR A 175 12.18 -21.53 9.83
CA THR A 175 12.81 -20.21 9.83
C THR A 175 13.40 -19.93 8.46
N ILE A 176 12.96 -18.84 7.85
CA ILE A 176 13.53 -18.28 6.63
C ILE A 176 14.30 -16.99 6.95
N PHE A 177 15.22 -16.63 6.06
CA PHE A 177 16.03 -15.43 6.18
C PHE A 177 15.87 -14.60 4.91
N GLU A 178 15.53 -13.33 5.10
CA GLU A 178 15.41 -12.35 4.02
C GLU A 178 16.46 -11.26 4.27
N THR A 179 17.37 -11.05 3.32
CA THR A 179 18.42 -10.05 3.46
C THR A 179 17.89 -8.67 3.08
N ILE A 180 18.06 -7.69 3.97
CA ILE A 180 17.82 -6.28 3.71
C ILE A 180 19.15 -5.54 3.54
N SER A 181 19.16 -4.51 2.70
CA SER A 181 20.37 -3.76 2.35
C SER A 181 20.15 -2.24 2.43
N PHE A 182 21.20 -1.53 2.80
CA PHE A 182 21.34 -0.09 2.74
C PHE A 182 22.59 0.24 1.93
N ASN A 183 22.42 1.03 0.89
CA ASN A 183 23.51 1.50 0.04
C ASN A 183 23.68 3.00 0.28
N SER A 184 24.92 3.44 0.46
CA SER A 184 25.22 4.85 0.60
C SER A 184 26.64 5.14 0.09
N LYS A 185 26.96 6.42 0.08
CA LYS A 185 28.24 6.91 -0.37
C LYS A 185 28.67 8.13 0.41
N ILE A 186 29.99 8.30 0.46
CA ILE A 186 30.66 9.44 1.05
C ILE A 186 31.58 10.02 -0.01
N ALA A 187 31.42 11.31 -0.29
CA ALA A 187 32.37 12.05 -1.12
C ALA A 187 33.32 12.84 -0.20
N MET A 188 34.59 12.45 -0.20
CA MET A 188 35.65 13.06 0.59
C MET A 188 36.53 13.95 -0.28
N PHE A 189 36.37 15.26 -0.14
CA PHE A 189 37.12 16.27 -0.87
C PHE A 189 38.45 16.58 -0.19
N GLN A 190 39.51 16.82 -0.97
CA GLN A 190 40.76 17.33 -0.42
C GLN A 190 40.59 18.74 0.19
N ALA A 191 39.72 19.57 -0.39
CA ALA A 191 39.60 20.97 -0.03
C ALA A 191 38.34 21.23 0.81
N VAL A 192 38.52 21.91 1.95
CA VAL A 192 37.44 22.20 2.92
C VAL A 192 36.36 23.09 2.31
N ASP A 193 36.73 24.12 1.56
CA ASP A 193 35.81 25.06 0.93
C ASP A 193 34.87 24.38 -0.08
N VAL A 194 35.37 23.40 -0.83
CA VAL A 194 34.54 22.61 -1.76
C VAL A 194 33.54 21.75 -0.98
N ALA A 195 33.98 21.03 0.06
CA ALA A 195 33.08 20.24 0.90
C ALA A 195 32.00 21.11 1.58
N GLU A 196 32.35 22.35 1.98
CA GLU A 196 31.41 23.33 2.54
C GLU A 196 30.36 23.77 1.50
N GLU A 197 30.73 24.05 0.25
CA GLU A 197 29.76 24.40 -0.81
C GLU A 197 28.78 23.25 -1.09
N PHE A 198 29.27 22.01 -1.18
CA PHE A 198 28.43 20.82 -1.36
C PHE A 198 27.49 20.60 -0.17
N ASN A 199 27.99 20.77 1.06
CA ASN A 199 27.16 20.68 2.26
C ASN A 199 26.12 21.81 2.34
N LYS A 200 26.43 23.00 1.84
CA LYS A 200 25.45 24.10 1.74
C LYS A 200 24.31 23.72 0.80
N ILE A 201 24.61 23.23 -0.41
CA ILE A 201 23.58 22.74 -1.35
C ILE A 201 22.74 21.63 -0.71
N LYS A 202 23.40 20.63 -0.08
CA LYS A 202 22.72 19.54 0.62
C LYS A 202 21.76 20.07 1.69
N THR A 203 22.21 21.04 2.48
CA THR A 203 21.44 21.62 3.58
C THR A 203 20.24 22.40 3.07
N GLU A 204 20.41 23.25 2.06
CA GLU A 204 19.29 23.98 1.43
C GLU A 204 18.30 23.01 0.78
N TYR A 205 18.80 21.97 0.10
CA TYR A 205 17.98 20.92 -0.50
C TYR A 205 17.11 20.20 0.54
N LEU A 206 17.72 19.74 1.65
CA LEU A 206 16.98 19.09 2.73
C LEU A 206 16.01 20.05 3.41
N ASN A 207 16.42 21.29 3.71
CA ASN A 207 15.56 22.27 4.37
C ASN A 207 14.35 22.65 3.52
N HIS A 208 14.57 22.90 2.22
CA HIS A 208 13.53 23.35 1.30
C HIS A 208 12.45 22.29 1.12
N PHE A 209 12.81 21.04 0.84
CA PHE A 209 11.83 19.97 0.65
C PHE A 209 11.20 19.46 1.95
N ASN A 210 11.83 19.67 3.10
CA ASN A 210 11.24 19.36 4.41
C ASN A 210 10.44 20.51 5.00
N ASP A 211 10.38 21.67 4.36
CA ASP A 211 9.55 22.78 4.82
C ASP A 211 8.05 22.43 4.78
N GLU A 212 7.27 23.01 5.69
CA GLU A 212 5.83 22.76 5.82
C GLU A 212 5.08 23.12 4.53
N GLN A 213 5.49 24.18 3.82
CA GLN A 213 4.84 24.61 2.58
C GLN A 213 5.16 23.67 1.42
N ILE A 214 6.42 23.25 1.27
CA ILE A 214 6.88 22.51 0.09
C ILE A 214 6.68 21.00 0.22
N SER A 215 6.97 20.44 1.40
CA SER A 215 6.90 18.99 1.68
C SER A 215 5.54 18.37 1.33
N GLY A 216 4.50 19.20 1.41
CA GLY A 216 3.14 18.88 1.02
C GLY A 216 2.61 19.84 -0.05
N SER A 217 3.37 20.22 -1.06
CA SER A 217 2.85 21.03 -2.16
C SER A 217 2.50 20.21 -3.41
N PHE A 218 2.82 18.93 -3.44
CA PHE A 218 2.64 18.08 -4.62
C PHE A 218 1.27 17.41 -4.61
N THR A 219 0.60 17.45 -5.76
CA THR A 219 -0.75 16.92 -5.94
C THR A 219 -0.83 16.17 -7.27
N ILE A 220 -1.59 15.07 -7.28
CA ILE A 220 -2.16 14.44 -8.46
C ILE A 220 -3.68 14.44 -8.35
N GLU A 221 -4.36 14.83 -9.42
CA GLU A 221 -5.82 14.72 -9.48
C GLU A 221 -6.22 13.34 -10.01
N SER A 222 -6.95 12.56 -9.20
CA SER A 222 -7.40 11.22 -9.56
C SER A 222 -8.59 10.75 -8.69
N ASP A 223 -9.60 10.18 -9.35
CA ASP A 223 -10.74 9.52 -8.69
C ASP A 223 -10.50 8.00 -8.53
N ILE A 224 -9.30 7.51 -8.86
CA ILE A 224 -8.95 6.09 -8.86
C ILE A 224 -8.66 5.61 -7.44
N GLY A 225 -9.45 4.66 -6.95
CA GLY A 225 -9.27 4.06 -5.63
C GLY A 225 -8.15 3.00 -5.57
N ASN A 226 -7.73 2.47 -6.72
CA ASN A 226 -6.57 1.59 -6.78
C ASN A 226 -5.25 2.35 -6.56
N LEU A 227 -4.72 2.23 -5.34
CA LEU A 227 -3.52 2.96 -4.90
C LEU A 227 -2.28 2.59 -5.70
N LYS A 228 -2.18 1.36 -6.20
CA LYS A 228 -1.06 0.93 -7.04
C LYS A 228 -1.07 1.64 -8.39
N THR A 229 -2.25 1.79 -8.99
CA THR A 229 -2.39 2.54 -10.24
C THR A 229 -2.06 4.01 -10.03
N THR A 230 -2.59 4.63 -8.96
CA THR A 230 -2.27 6.02 -8.64
C THR A 230 -0.78 6.22 -8.36
N ALA A 231 -0.11 5.31 -7.64
CA ALA A 231 1.34 5.37 -7.43
C ALA A 231 2.13 5.33 -8.75
N GLY A 232 1.74 4.46 -9.69
CA GLY A 232 2.33 4.42 -11.03
C GLY A 232 2.11 5.71 -11.84
N ALA A 233 0.92 6.31 -11.70
CA ALA A 233 0.60 7.59 -12.32
C ALA A 233 1.42 8.75 -11.73
N ILE A 234 1.67 8.76 -10.42
CA ILE A 234 2.54 9.74 -9.75
C ILE A 234 3.99 9.64 -10.28
N ALA A 235 4.54 8.42 -10.34
CA ALA A 235 5.92 8.19 -10.77
C ALA A 235 6.19 8.65 -12.21
N SER A 236 5.16 8.66 -13.06
CA SER A 236 5.24 9.11 -14.46
C SER A 236 4.72 10.54 -14.70
N ASN A 237 4.34 11.27 -13.64
CA ASN A 237 3.70 12.58 -13.76
C ASN A 237 4.70 13.71 -14.06
N LEU A 238 4.60 14.28 -15.26
CA LEU A 238 5.47 15.39 -15.68
C LEU A 238 5.28 16.67 -14.85
N ASN A 239 4.07 16.97 -14.35
CA ASN A 239 3.85 18.16 -13.54
C ASN A 239 4.57 18.06 -12.19
N ILE A 240 4.54 16.88 -11.56
CA ILE A 240 5.29 16.63 -10.32
C ILE A 240 6.79 16.74 -10.60
N LYS A 241 7.29 16.13 -11.69
CA LYS A 241 8.70 16.24 -12.10
C LYS A 241 9.13 17.68 -12.35
N ASN A 242 8.34 18.45 -13.09
CA ASN A 242 8.61 19.86 -13.36
C ASN A 242 8.62 20.69 -12.07
N LYS A 243 7.67 20.45 -11.17
CA LYS A 243 7.62 21.15 -9.87
C LYS A 243 8.84 20.82 -9.01
N VAL A 244 9.34 19.58 -9.03
CA VAL A 244 10.61 19.22 -8.39
C VAL A 244 11.77 20.01 -9.01
N GLN A 245 11.85 20.08 -10.34
CA GLN A 245 12.90 20.84 -11.04
C GLN A 245 12.85 22.35 -10.73
N GLU A 246 11.65 22.93 -10.63
CA GLU A 246 11.46 24.34 -10.22
C GLU A 246 12.00 24.58 -8.81
N ASN A 247 11.65 23.71 -7.85
CA ASN A 247 12.14 23.80 -6.48
C ASN A 247 13.66 23.64 -6.39
N LEU A 248 14.23 22.73 -7.18
CA LEU A 248 15.68 22.54 -7.29
C LEU A 248 16.40 23.79 -7.84
N SER A 249 15.79 24.51 -8.77
CA SER A 249 16.35 25.77 -9.28
C SER A 249 16.42 26.83 -8.17
N ILE A 250 15.37 26.94 -7.35
CA ILE A 250 15.33 27.84 -6.18
C ILE A 250 16.43 27.49 -5.18
N ILE A 251 16.64 26.20 -4.91
CA ILE A 251 17.70 25.73 -3.99
C ILE A 251 19.08 26.15 -4.49
N MET A 252 19.37 26.00 -5.78
CA MET A 252 20.66 26.40 -6.35
C MET A 252 20.89 27.92 -6.25
N ASP A 253 19.84 28.73 -6.49
CA ASP A 253 19.90 30.18 -6.33
C ASP A 253 20.16 30.60 -4.87
N GLN A 254 19.57 29.89 -3.90
CA GLN A 254 19.77 30.12 -2.46
C GLN A 254 21.15 29.68 -1.99
N ALA A 255 21.67 28.57 -2.52
CA ALA A 255 23.00 28.06 -2.19
C ALA A 255 24.11 29.01 -2.67
N GLN A 256 23.89 29.81 -3.72
CA GLN A 256 24.83 30.81 -4.24
C GLN A 256 26.22 30.22 -4.53
N THR A 257 26.30 29.01 -5.09
CA THR A 257 27.55 28.36 -5.45
C THR A 257 27.99 28.76 -6.85
N SER A 258 29.30 28.93 -7.04
CA SER A 258 29.83 29.55 -8.27
C SER A 258 30.30 28.55 -9.33
N ASN A 259 30.64 27.32 -8.92
CA ASN A 259 31.29 26.33 -9.78
C ASN A 259 30.60 24.95 -9.79
N ILE A 260 29.45 24.83 -9.11
CA ILE A 260 28.71 23.57 -9.00
C ILE A 260 27.42 23.70 -9.82
N VAL A 261 27.22 22.76 -10.75
CA VAL A 261 26.05 22.75 -11.63
C VAL A 261 25.11 21.62 -11.24
N LEU A 262 23.81 21.88 -11.17
CA LEU A 262 22.81 20.84 -10.97
C LEU A 262 22.48 20.13 -12.29
N LEU A 263 22.55 18.81 -12.28
CA LEU A 263 22.13 17.94 -13.39
C LEU A 263 20.76 17.32 -13.06
N THR A 264 19.75 17.59 -13.89
CA THR A 264 18.38 17.09 -13.69
C THR A 264 17.92 16.10 -14.75
N ASP A 265 18.75 15.80 -15.75
CA ASP A 265 18.40 14.92 -16.87
C ASP A 265 17.98 13.52 -16.40
N ASN A 266 18.66 13.01 -15.37
CA ASN A 266 18.43 11.68 -14.81
C ASN A 266 17.42 11.67 -13.64
N LEU A 267 16.85 12.82 -13.27
CA LEU A 267 15.90 12.91 -12.16
C LEU A 267 14.79 11.86 -12.31
N ALA A 268 14.71 10.99 -11.32
CA ALA A 268 13.71 9.94 -11.23
C ALA A 268 12.77 10.21 -10.05
N ILE A 269 11.51 9.86 -10.23
CA ILE A 269 10.48 9.90 -9.20
C ILE A 269 9.96 8.49 -9.02
N LYS A 270 9.97 8.01 -7.77
CA LYS A 270 9.51 6.67 -7.43
C LYS A 270 8.46 6.74 -6.35
N THR A 271 7.33 6.09 -6.60
CA THR A 271 6.20 6.06 -5.68
C THR A 271 5.70 4.62 -5.56
N SER A 272 5.26 4.25 -4.36
CA SER A 272 4.67 2.93 -4.10
C SER A 272 3.44 3.06 -3.22
N ASP A 273 2.48 2.16 -3.45
CA ASP A 273 1.28 1.96 -2.64
C ASP A 273 1.57 1.27 -1.30
N ASN A 274 2.80 0.81 -1.03
CA ASN A 274 3.20 0.26 0.27
C ASN A 274 3.45 1.34 1.33
N ALA A 275 3.59 2.60 0.91
CA ALA A 275 3.76 3.76 1.77
C ALA A 275 2.73 4.83 1.40
N ALA A 276 1.46 4.42 1.36
CA ALA A 276 0.32 5.27 1.12
C ALA A 276 -0.60 5.32 2.35
N VAL A 277 -1.35 6.41 2.51
CA VAL A 277 -2.43 6.55 3.50
C VAL A 277 -3.69 6.94 2.75
N ASP A 278 -4.82 6.34 3.08
CA ASP A 278 -6.11 6.66 2.48
C ASP A 278 -7.04 7.39 3.46
N SER A 279 -8.10 8.00 2.93
CA SER A 279 -9.07 8.78 3.68
C SER A 279 -10.25 7.95 4.21
N ALA A 280 -10.20 6.62 4.18
CA ALA A 280 -11.25 5.76 4.69
C ALA A 280 -10.87 5.20 6.07
N ALA A 281 -11.48 5.73 7.13
CA ALA A 281 -11.25 5.26 8.51
C ALA A 281 -12.53 4.84 9.24
N GLY A 282 -13.71 5.16 8.72
CA GLY A 282 -15.00 4.75 9.30
C GLY A 282 -15.56 3.48 8.65
N GLU A 283 -16.26 2.69 9.44
CA GLU A 283 -16.97 1.49 8.98
C GLU A 283 -18.30 1.89 8.33
N VAL A 284 -18.66 1.28 7.21
CA VAL A 284 -19.98 1.43 6.58
C VAL A 284 -20.64 0.06 6.48
N THR A 285 -21.65 -0.15 7.32
CA THR A 285 -22.33 -1.44 7.45
C THR A 285 -23.80 -1.30 7.08
N SER A 286 -24.25 -2.08 6.10
CA SER A 286 -25.68 -2.18 5.84
C SER A 286 -26.35 -2.98 6.96
N GLN A 287 -27.37 -2.41 7.59
CA GLN A 287 -28.23 -3.14 8.55
C GLN A 287 -29.19 -4.11 7.86
N ALA A 288 -29.35 -4.01 6.53
CA ALA A 288 -30.30 -4.80 5.77
C ALA A 288 -29.59 -5.89 4.96
N SER A 289 -29.84 -7.14 5.33
CA SER A 289 -29.53 -8.30 4.51
C SER A 289 -30.80 -8.74 3.78
N LEU A 290 -30.71 -8.92 2.45
CA LEU A 290 -31.86 -9.32 1.63
C LEU A 290 -32.29 -10.74 2.01
N SER A 291 -33.58 -10.98 2.21
CA SER A 291 -34.11 -12.32 2.43
C SER A 291 -34.05 -13.19 1.18
N SER A 292 -34.45 -14.46 1.32
CA SER A 292 -34.54 -15.41 0.19
C SER A 292 -35.56 -15.00 -0.88
N SER A 293 -36.45 -14.05 -0.59
CA SER A 293 -37.43 -13.48 -1.52
C SER A 293 -37.87 -12.07 -1.10
N ARG A 294 -38.37 -11.30 -2.06
CA ARG A 294 -38.92 -9.96 -1.81
C ARG A 294 -40.15 -10.00 -0.90
N GLU A 295 -41.01 -11.01 -1.05
CA GLU A 295 -42.19 -11.18 -0.20
C GLU A 295 -41.81 -11.43 1.26
N SER A 296 -40.71 -12.17 1.51
CA SER A 296 -40.19 -12.38 2.87
C SER A 296 -39.71 -11.08 3.50
N ASP A 297 -39.12 -10.19 2.71
CA ASP A 297 -38.67 -8.88 3.20
C ASP A 297 -39.83 -7.91 3.42
N ILE A 298 -40.83 -7.90 2.54
CA ILE A 298 -42.03 -7.06 2.69
C ILE A 298 -42.86 -7.49 3.90
N ASN A 299 -42.98 -8.79 4.14
CA ASN A 299 -43.77 -9.34 5.25
C ASN A 299 -42.95 -9.58 6.52
N GLY A 300 -41.66 -9.24 6.50
CA GLY A 300 -40.77 -9.37 7.64
C GLY A 300 -41.08 -8.36 8.74
N THR A 301 -40.55 -8.59 9.95
CA THR A 301 -40.79 -7.72 11.12
C THR A 301 -39.76 -6.61 11.29
N TYR A 302 -38.67 -6.60 10.51
CA TYR A 302 -37.54 -5.69 10.68
C TYR A 302 -37.32 -4.85 9.43
N ILE A 303 -37.52 -3.53 9.53
CA ILE A 303 -37.31 -2.49 8.48
C ILE A 303 -37.83 -2.85 7.06
N PRO A 304 -39.13 -3.17 6.87
CA PRO A 304 -39.67 -3.65 5.59
C PRO A 304 -39.60 -2.62 4.44
N GLU A 305 -39.88 -1.34 4.72
CA GLU A 305 -39.89 -0.27 3.72
C GLU A 305 -38.51 -0.10 3.09
N LEU A 306 -37.48 -0.18 3.92
CA LEU A 306 -36.12 -0.08 3.49
C LEU A 306 -35.67 -1.33 2.71
N ARG A 307 -35.96 -2.53 3.22
CA ARG A 307 -35.63 -3.77 2.50
C ARG A 307 -36.29 -3.75 1.12
N ARG A 308 -37.50 -3.20 1.02
CA ARG A 308 -38.19 -2.96 -0.24
C ARG A 308 -37.47 -1.93 -1.11
N LEU A 309 -37.05 -0.79 -0.58
CA LEU A 309 -36.24 0.19 -1.32
C LEU A 309 -34.95 -0.45 -1.86
N TYR A 310 -34.29 -1.26 -1.05
CA TYR A 310 -33.08 -1.96 -1.46
C TYR A 310 -33.34 -2.96 -2.59
N TRP A 311 -34.39 -3.79 -2.47
CA TRP A 311 -34.87 -4.67 -3.56
C TRP A 311 -35.17 -3.90 -4.84
N ASP A 312 -35.99 -2.85 -4.74
CA ASP A 312 -36.40 -2.06 -5.89
C ASP A 312 -35.17 -1.38 -6.54
N THR A 313 -34.17 -0.99 -5.74
CA THR A 313 -32.89 -0.44 -6.22
C THR A 313 -32.05 -1.47 -6.98
N ILE A 314 -31.84 -2.67 -6.42
CA ILE A 314 -31.05 -3.73 -7.08
C ILE A 314 -31.75 -4.32 -8.31
N PHE A 315 -33.08 -4.19 -8.45
CA PHE A 315 -33.78 -4.51 -9.69
C PHE A 315 -33.85 -3.33 -10.67
N GLY A 316 -33.33 -2.16 -10.31
CA GLY A 316 -33.32 -0.99 -11.20
C GLY A 316 -34.69 -0.39 -11.45
N VAL A 317 -35.58 -0.43 -10.45
CA VAL A 317 -36.85 0.31 -10.50
C VAL A 317 -36.56 1.81 -10.61
N GLU A 318 -37.24 2.48 -11.54
CA GLU A 318 -37.04 3.90 -11.85
C GLU A 318 -37.18 4.78 -10.59
N GLY A 319 -36.24 5.73 -10.42
CA GLY A 319 -36.18 6.67 -9.28
C GLY A 319 -35.68 6.08 -7.97
N LYS A 320 -35.65 4.74 -7.81
CA LYS A 320 -35.29 4.11 -6.52
C LYS A 320 -33.81 4.15 -6.20
N GLU A 321 -32.95 4.14 -7.22
CA GLU A 321 -31.51 4.35 -7.04
C GLU A 321 -31.21 5.72 -6.41
N GLU A 322 -31.83 6.80 -6.90
CA GLU A 322 -31.61 8.14 -6.37
C GLU A 322 -32.13 8.27 -4.93
N GLU A 323 -33.31 7.72 -4.65
CA GLU A 323 -33.87 7.64 -3.30
C GLU A 323 -32.92 6.90 -2.34
N PHE A 324 -32.38 5.76 -2.78
CA PHE A 324 -31.44 4.95 -1.99
C PHE A 324 -30.11 5.66 -1.75
N LEU A 325 -29.51 6.26 -2.79
CA LEU A 325 -28.27 7.02 -2.66
C LEU A 325 -28.44 8.23 -1.75
N ASN A 326 -29.56 8.95 -1.84
CA ASN A 326 -29.85 10.08 -0.97
C ASN A 326 -29.98 9.65 0.51
N ASN A 327 -30.53 8.46 0.78
CA ASN A 327 -30.58 7.92 2.14
C ASN A 327 -29.18 7.57 2.66
N ILE A 328 -28.33 6.93 1.85
CA ILE A 328 -26.94 6.64 2.24
C ILE A 328 -26.16 7.92 2.53
N LEU A 329 -26.31 8.96 1.72
CA LEU A 329 -25.52 10.19 1.87
C LEU A 329 -25.99 11.05 3.06
N LYS A 330 -27.26 10.95 3.45
CA LYS A 330 -27.81 11.70 4.60
C LYS A 330 -27.39 11.14 5.96
N SER A 331 -27.04 9.85 6.04
CA SER A 331 -26.62 9.27 7.31
C SER A 331 -25.25 9.80 7.74
N GLY A 332 -25.23 10.40 8.93
CA GLY A 332 -24.00 10.79 9.64
C GLY A 332 -23.30 9.59 10.27
N MET A 333 -22.05 9.77 10.70
CA MET A 333 -21.28 8.78 11.44
C MET A 333 -21.78 8.66 12.89
N GLY A 334 -22.02 7.45 13.39
CA GLY A 334 -22.44 7.17 14.76
C GLY A 334 -23.88 7.58 15.07
N GLU A 335 -24.63 8.09 14.08
CA GLU A 335 -26.05 8.33 14.23
C GLU A 335 -26.79 7.00 14.02
N GLU A 336 -27.43 6.49 15.08
CA GLU A 336 -28.52 5.52 14.96
C GLU A 336 -29.69 6.24 14.27
N GLN A 337 -29.59 6.47 12.97
CA GLN A 337 -30.78 6.79 12.22
C GLN A 337 -31.63 5.51 12.13
N GLU A 338 -32.93 5.67 11.89
CA GLU A 338 -33.86 4.58 11.54
C GLU A 338 -33.51 3.91 10.19
N ASP A 339 -32.25 4.04 9.76
CA ASP A 339 -31.77 3.95 8.40
C ASP A 339 -30.84 2.76 8.18
N ALA A 340 -30.87 2.35 6.93
CA ALA A 340 -30.29 1.15 6.35
C ALA A 340 -28.80 0.91 6.51
N PHE A 341 -28.07 1.92 6.95
CA PHE A 341 -26.61 1.95 6.97
C PHE A 341 -26.15 2.56 8.28
N ILE A 342 -25.43 1.75 9.07
CA ILE A 342 -24.63 2.27 10.17
C ILE A 342 -23.32 2.72 9.57
N LYS A 343 -22.99 3.99 9.78
CA LYS A 343 -21.63 4.48 9.59
C LYS A 343 -21.00 4.60 10.97
N THR A 344 -19.92 3.88 11.26
CA THR A 344 -19.27 3.93 12.58
C THR A 344 -17.94 4.67 12.47
N PRO A 345 -17.71 5.73 13.24
CA PRO A 345 -16.41 6.41 13.23
C PRO A 345 -15.31 5.51 13.80
N PRO A 346 -14.04 5.74 13.44
CA PRO A 346 -12.94 5.07 14.11
C PRO A 346 -12.90 5.46 15.59
N TYR A 347 -12.51 4.51 16.43
CA TYR A 347 -12.34 4.75 17.87
C TYR A 347 -11.37 5.91 18.12
N GLY A 348 -11.79 6.90 18.91
CA GLY A 348 -11.00 8.10 19.21
C GLY A 348 -11.31 9.31 18.33
N LEU A 349 -12.28 9.22 17.42
CA LEU A 349 -12.74 10.34 16.58
C LEU A 349 -14.27 10.51 16.62
N ASP A 350 -14.83 10.51 17.84
CA ASP A 350 -16.28 10.48 18.06
C ASP A 350 -17.02 11.75 17.59
N ASN A 351 -16.31 12.87 17.46
CA ASN A 351 -16.87 14.17 17.04
C ASN A 351 -16.81 14.41 15.52
N ILE A 352 -16.59 13.37 14.71
CA ILE A 352 -16.37 13.51 13.27
C ILE A 352 -17.49 14.27 12.54
N ASN A 353 -18.76 14.07 12.90
CA ASN A 353 -19.89 14.76 12.25
C ASN A 353 -19.79 16.28 12.40
N ASP A 354 -19.38 16.77 13.56
CA ASP A 354 -19.23 18.21 13.82
C ASP A 354 -18.02 18.79 13.08
N LEU A 355 -17.00 17.97 12.83
CA LEU A 355 -15.83 18.35 12.04
C LEU A 355 -16.19 18.45 10.55
N ILE A 356 -16.87 17.43 10.00
CA ILE A 356 -17.31 17.39 8.60
C ILE A 356 -18.28 18.54 8.30
N LYS A 357 -19.21 18.87 9.21
CA LYS A 357 -20.19 19.97 9.05
C LYS A 357 -19.55 21.36 8.87
N LYS A 358 -18.26 21.53 9.15
CA LYS A 358 -17.53 22.79 8.91
C LYS A 358 -17.21 23.01 7.44
N HIS A 359 -17.26 21.94 6.64
CA HIS A 359 -16.91 21.93 5.22
C HIS A 359 -18.15 21.72 4.37
N GLU A 360 -18.21 22.40 3.23
CA GLU A 360 -19.32 22.26 2.30
C GLU A 360 -19.17 20.95 1.52
N ASN A 361 -20.16 20.05 1.58
CA ASN A 361 -20.20 18.82 0.80
C ASN A 361 -18.98 17.89 1.00
N MET A 362 -18.44 17.82 2.22
CA MET A 362 -17.45 16.82 2.59
C MET A 362 -18.12 15.47 2.85
N SER A 363 -17.51 14.39 2.35
CA SER A 363 -18.02 13.03 2.51
C SER A 363 -17.91 12.51 3.94
N ASN A 364 -18.90 11.72 4.35
CA ASN A 364 -18.85 10.98 5.61
C ASN A 364 -17.88 9.80 5.56
N VAL A 365 -17.49 9.34 4.37
CA VAL A 365 -16.64 8.16 4.15
C VAL A 365 -15.22 8.54 3.72
N PHE A 366 -15.08 9.57 2.88
CA PHE A 366 -13.80 10.05 2.34
C PHE A 366 -13.54 11.49 2.79
N ASN A 367 -12.78 11.68 3.87
CA ASN A 367 -12.51 13.02 4.38
C ASN A 367 -11.10 13.19 4.95
N CYS A 368 -10.64 14.44 4.98
CA CYS A 368 -9.30 14.80 5.43
C CYS A 368 -9.07 14.49 6.92
N TYR A 369 -10.11 14.45 7.76
CA TYR A 369 -10.00 14.08 9.16
C TYR A 369 -9.66 12.59 9.33
N PHE A 370 -10.29 11.71 8.53
CA PHE A 370 -9.94 10.30 8.45
C PHE A 370 -8.55 10.09 7.88
N LEU A 371 -8.19 10.83 6.85
CA LEU A 371 -6.83 10.79 6.30
C LEU A 371 -5.78 11.16 7.36
N ASN A 372 -6.04 12.22 8.14
CA ASN A 372 -5.18 12.63 9.23
C ASN A 372 -5.14 11.62 10.38
N PHE A 373 -6.29 11.06 10.75
CA PHE A 373 -6.38 9.98 11.73
C PHE A 373 -5.53 8.78 11.29
N ASN A 374 -5.69 8.33 10.05
CA ASN A 374 -4.93 7.21 9.50
C ASN A 374 -3.42 7.52 9.48
N TYR A 375 -3.02 8.70 9.00
CA TYR A 375 -1.62 9.13 8.96
C TYR A 375 -0.96 9.17 10.35
N LEU A 376 -1.69 9.64 11.37
CA LEU A 376 -1.19 9.75 12.74
C LEU A 376 -1.33 8.45 13.55
N SER A 377 -2.10 7.47 13.06
CA SER A 377 -2.35 6.23 13.80
C SER A 377 -1.07 5.39 13.97
N SER A 378 -1.05 4.53 14.98
CA SER A 378 0.03 3.56 15.19
C SER A 378 -0.16 2.27 14.40
N TYR A 379 -1.14 2.22 13.48
CA TYR A 379 -1.38 1.01 12.70
C TYR A 379 -0.21 0.71 11.76
N ALA A 380 0.18 -0.56 11.71
CA ALA A 380 1.40 -1.02 11.06
C ALA A 380 1.50 -0.61 9.59
N GLN A 381 0.38 -0.61 8.87
CA GLN A 381 0.28 -0.24 7.46
C GLN A 381 0.57 1.24 7.16
N TYR A 382 0.44 2.13 8.16
CA TYR A 382 0.72 3.56 8.01
C TYR A 382 2.08 3.97 8.60
N LEU A 383 2.75 3.07 9.34
CA LEU A 383 4.10 3.33 9.87
C LEU A 383 5.13 3.65 8.78
N PRO A 384 5.21 2.93 7.63
CA PRO A 384 6.28 3.15 6.66
C PRO A 384 6.35 4.59 6.13
N ILE A 385 5.21 5.19 5.83
CA ILE A 385 5.12 6.57 5.35
C ILE A 385 5.44 7.56 6.48
N ARG A 386 4.84 7.41 7.67
CA ARG A 386 5.07 8.33 8.78
C ARG A 386 6.54 8.32 9.23
N THR A 387 7.10 7.14 9.47
CA THR A 387 8.49 7.00 9.92
C THR A 387 9.46 7.59 8.89
N ALA A 388 9.23 7.38 7.59
CA ALA A 388 10.09 7.96 6.55
C ALA A 388 10.06 9.50 6.55
N MET A 389 8.89 10.11 6.69
CA MET A 389 8.76 11.57 6.74
C MET A 389 9.36 12.15 8.03
N GLU A 390 9.12 11.50 9.18
CA GLU A 390 9.66 11.92 10.48
C GLU A 390 11.19 11.77 10.54
N SER A 391 11.76 10.67 10.03
CA SER A 391 13.21 10.45 10.06
C SER A 391 13.98 11.43 9.18
N GLN A 392 13.37 11.90 8.10
CA GLN A 392 13.92 12.94 7.24
C GLN A 392 13.81 14.34 7.86
N GLY A 393 13.05 14.50 8.95
CA GLY A 393 12.77 15.80 9.57
C GLY A 393 11.75 16.63 8.79
N SER A 394 10.87 15.98 8.01
CA SER A 394 9.83 16.67 7.28
C SER A 394 8.83 17.34 8.22
N LYS A 395 8.45 18.58 7.89
CA LYS A 395 7.42 19.34 8.59
C LYS A 395 6.04 19.20 7.96
N PHE A 396 5.84 18.20 7.10
CA PHE A 396 4.57 17.93 6.46
C PHE A 396 3.43 17.84 7.48
N LYS A 397 2.33 18.55 7.21
CA LYS A 397 1.07 18.43 7.93
C LYS A 397 -0.10 18.50 6.95
N LEU A 398 -1.16 17.78 7.29
CA LEU A 398 -2.45 17.97 6.65
C LEU A 398 -3.08 19.27 7.18
N ASP A 399 -3.59 20.06 6.26
CA ASP A 399 -4.38 21.26 6.50
C ASP A 399 -5.83 20.91 6.16
N MET A 400 -6.70 20.86 7.16
CA MET A 400 -8.08 20.37 6.97
C MET A 400 -8.92 21.27 6.05
N ASP A 401 -8.54 22.54 5.91
CA ASP A 401 -9.27 23.49 5.06
C ASP A 401 -8.75 23.43 3.61
N ARG A 402 -7.42 23.30 3.42
CA ARG A 402 -6.84 23.12 2.08
C ARG A 402 -7.09 21.72 1.52
N ASP A 403 -7.03 20.70 2.37
CA ASP A 403 -6.98 19.29 1.96
C ASP A 403 -8.37 18.64 1.91
N GLU A 404 -9.45 19.43 1.86
CA GLU A 404 -10.84 18.93 1.86
C GLU A 404 -11.13 17.93 0.72
N LYS A 405 -10.42 18.05 -0.40
CA LYS A 405 -10.50 17.17 -1.58
C LYS A 405 -9.51 16.01 -1.58
N THR A 406 -8.59 15.96 -0.61
CA THR A 406 -7.54 14.95 -0.56
C THR A 406 -8.08 13.63 -0.05
N ILE A 407 -7.93 12.57 -0.84
CA ILE A 407 -8.45 11.23 -0.54
C ILE A 407 -7.34 10.20 -0.25
N ALA A 408 -6.10 10.49 -0.64
CA ALA A 408 -4.95 9.69 -0.26
C ALA A 408 -3.64 10.50 -0.23
N LEU A 409 -2.64 9.98 0.47
CA LEU A 409 -1.27 10.48 0.55
C LEU A 409 -0.29 9.40 0.10
N PHE A 410 0.77 9.81 -0.58
CA PHE A 410 1.81 8.90 -1.06
C PHE A 410 3.20 9.43 -0.71
N LYS A 411 4.01 8.57 -0.07
CA LYS A 411 5.47 8.77 -0.02
C LYS A 411 6.02 8.65 -1.44
N THR A 412 6.71 9.69 -1.89
CA THR A 412 7.34 9.72 -3.21
C THR A 412 8.80 10.11 -3.08
N GLU A 413 9.69 9.25 -3.59
CA GLU A 413 11.14 9.40 -3.54
C GLU A 413 11.64 10.19 -4.75
N ILE A 414 12.52 11.16 -4.49
CA ILE A 414 13.27 11.91 -5.49
C ILE A 414 14.67 11.27 -5.56
N LEU A 415 15.00 10.72 -6.72
CA LEU A 415 16.17 9.87 -6.95
C LEU A 415 17.05 10.41 -8.08
N ASP A 416 18.28 9.91 -8.14
CA ASP A 416 19.23 10.11 -9.25
C ASP A 416 19.55 11.58 -9.57
N LEU A 417 19.45 12.45 -8.56
CA LEU A 417 19.88 13.85 -8.64
C LEU A 417 21.39 13.95 -8.53
N GLN A 418 22.01 14.72 -9.42
CA GLN A 418 23.46 14.86 -9.45
C GLN A 418 23.90 16.32 -9.52
N LEU A 419 25.05 16.59 -8.91
CA LEU A 419 25.82 17.82 -9.05
C LEU A 419 27.04 17.53 -9.91
N GLU A 420 27.43 18.50 -10.73
CA GLU A 420 28.67 18.48 -11.51
C GLU A 420 29.63 19.53 -10.96
N TYR A 421 30.87 19.11 -10.71
CA TYR A 421 31.98 19.98 -10.32
C TYR A 421 33.27 19.49 -10.98
N SER A 422 34.02 20.40 -11.60
CA SER A 422 35.25 20.07 -12.34
C SER A 422 35.09 18.97 -13.41
N GLY A 423 33.89 18.84 -13.99
CA GLY A 423 33.56 17.81 -14.98
C GLY A 423 33.28 16.42 -14.39
N GLU A 424 33.23 16.29 -13.07
CA GLU A 424 32.93 15.05 -12.33
C GLU A 424 31.58 15.16 -11.62
N LYS A 425 30.93 14.02 -11.40
CA LYS A 425 29.55 13.92 -10.91
C LYS A 425 29.48 13.40 -9.49
N PHE A 426 28.58 14.00 -8.72
CA PHE A 426 28.30 13.69 -7.32
C PHE A 426 26.78 13.54 -7.17
N ASP A 427 26.27 12.57 -6.41
CA ASP A 427 24.80 12.49 -6.26
C ASP A 427 24.39 13.33 -5.08
N LEU A 428 23.20 13.90 -5.10
CA LEU A 428 22.55 14.41 -3.88
C LEU A 428 21.89 13.26 -3.11
N PRO A 429 21.69 13.42 -1.79
CA PRO A 429 20.95 12.42 -1.01
C PRO A 429 19.53 12.22 -1.57
N GLU A 430 19.07 10.98 -1.53
CA GLU A 430 17.66 10.68 -1.79
C GLU A 430 16.78 11.29 -0.69
N ILE A 431 15.64 11.85 -1.10
CA ILE A 431 14.64 12.39 -0.18
C ILE A 431 13.24 11.94 -0.59
N SER A 432 12.33 12.00 0.36
CA SER A 432 10.90 11.76 0.19
C SER A 432 10.12 13.07 0.27
N ILE A 433 9.13 13.21 -0.61
CA ILE A 433 8.10 14.24 -0.58
C ILE A 433 6.73 13.58 -0.39
N MET A 434 5.76 14.35 0.09
CA MET A 434 4.37 13.91 0.13
C MET A 434 3.63 14.35 -1.11
N VAL A 435 2.98 13.41 -1.79
CA VAL A 435 2.06 13.68 -2.90
C VAL A 435 0.63 13.41 -2.44
N ARG A 436 -0.25 14.41 -2.59
CA ARG A 436 -1.70 14.28 -2.39
C ARG A 436 -2.36 13.68 -3.61
N GLN A 437 -3.27 12.75 -3.40
CA GLN A 437 -4.30 12.42 -4.37
C GLN A 437 -5.54 13.25 -4.06
N GLU A 438 -5.88 14.19 -4.94
CA GLU A 438 -7.10 14.97 -4.87
C GLU A 438 -8.15 14.41 -5.84
N THR A 439 -9.42 14.36 -5.42
CA THR A 439 -10.50 13.97 -6.32
C THR A 439 -10.69 14.98 -7.45
N LYS A 440 -10.97 14.49 -8.67
CA LYS A 440 -11.40 15.30 -9.81
C LYS A 440 -12.83 15.80 -9.69
N LYS A 441 -13.62 15.23 -8.77
CA LYS A 441 -14.96 15.74 -8.43
C LYS A 441 -14.88 17.12 -7.79
N ALA A 442 -16.03 17.82 -7.71
CA ALA A 442 -16.06 19.13 -7.07
C ALA A 442 -15.71 19.02 -5.57
N ASN A 443 -16.10 17.92 -4.93
CA ASN A 443 -15.89 17.63 -3.50
C ASN A 443 -15.90 16.11 -3.24
N THR A 444 -15.58 15.70 -2.02
CA THR A 444 -15.54 14.26 -1.67
C THR A 444 -16.92 13.61 -1.55
N GLN A 445 -18.00 14.36 -1.27
CA GLN A 445 -19.37 13.81 -1.25
C GLN A 445 -19.84 13.38 -2.66
N GLU A 446 -19.46 14.12 -3.70
CA GLU A 446 -19.70 13.70 -5.09
C GLU A 446 -18.95 12.41 -5.45
N LEU A 447 -17.72 12.24 -4.94
CA LEU A 447 -16.97 10.99 -5.09
C LEU A 447 -17.67 9.84 -4.36
N GLU A 448 -18.12 10.06 -3.11
CA GLU A 448 -18.91 9.09 -2.35
C GLU A 448 -20.16 8.65 -3.11
N LYS A 449 -20.91 9.62 -3.66
CA LYS A 449 -22.11 9.35 -4.48
C LYS A 449 -21.78 8.52 -5.72
N GLN A 450 -20.71 8.86 -6.44
CA GLN A 450 -20.27 8.10 -7.62
C GLN A 450 -19.87 6.67 -7.23
N PHE A 451 -19.09 6.50 -6.16
CA PHE A 451 -18.66 5.19 -5.66
C PHE A 451 -19.85 4.27 -5.36
N PHE A 452 -20.85 4.75 -4.61
CA PHE A 452 -22.05 3.95 -4.33
C PHE A 452 -22.89 3.67 -5.58
N SER A 453 -23.04 4.65 -6.48
CA SER A 453 -23.79 4.47 -7.74
C SER A 453 -23.11 3.46 -8.66
N ASP A 454 -21.79 3.56 -8.86
CA ASP A 454 -21.02 2.64 -9.70
C ASP A 454 -21.04 1.23 -9.11
N SER A 455 -20.88 1.09 -7.80
CA SER A 455 -20.98 -0.21 -7.10
C SER A 455 -22.35 -0.87 -7.26
N LEU A 456 -23.44 -0.10 -7.15
CA LEU A 456 -24.80 -0.59 -7.38
C LEU A 456 -25.02 -0.97 -8.85
N LYS A 457 -24.61 -0.11 -9.78
CA LYS A 457 -24.76 -0.35 -11.22
C LYS A 457 -23.96 -1.57 -11.66
N SER A 458 -22.70 -1.68 -11.24
CA SER A 458 -21.84 -2.82 -11.54
C SER A 458 -22.44 -4.11 -10.97
N PHE A 459 -22.94 -4.07 -9.73
CA PHE A 459 -23.62 -5.21 -9.12
C PHE A 459 -24.83 -5.67 -9.93
N ARG A 460 -25.71 -4.75 -10.33
CA ARG A 460 -26.89 -5.09 -11.12
C ARG A 460 -26.53 -5.72 -12.44
N LYS A 461 -25.50 -5.18 -13.10
CA LYS A 461 -25.01 -5.67 -14.39
C LYS A 461 -24.38 -7.04 -14.25
N ILE A 462 -23.45 -7.24 -13.31
CA ILE A 462 -22.77 -8.54 -13.16
C ILE A 462 -23.74 -9.67 -12.78
N THR A 463 -24.77 -9.36 -11.99
CA THR A 463 -25.83 -10.30 -11.58
C THR A 463 -27.01 -10.38 -12.54
N ASN A 464 -26.99 -9.55 -13.59
CA ASN A 464 -28.05 -9.40 -14.60
C ASN A 464 -29.45 -9.16 -14.01
N LEU A 465 -29.54 -8.58 -12.81
CA LEU A 465 -30.82 -8.26 -12.19
C LEU A 465 -31.56 -7.16 -12.98
N ASN A 466 -30.83 -6.31 -13.70
CA ASN A 466 -31.38 -5.29 -14.61
C ASN A 466 -32.16 -5.86 -15.81
N GLU A 467 -31.99 -7.15 -16.13
CA GLU A 467 -32.74 -7.83 -17.18
C GLU A 467 -34.01 -8.52 -16.65
N SER A 468 -34.26 -8.41 -15.35
CA SER A 468 -35.38 -9.04 -14.66
C SER A 468 -36.16 -8.05 -13.83
N SER A 469 -37.34 -8.46 -13.41
CA SER A 469 -38.19 -7.72 -12.49
C SER A 469 -38.39 -8.54 -11.22
N PRO A 470 -38.78 -7.92 -10.10
CA PRO A 470 -39.18 -8.68 -8.92
C PRO A 470 -40.29 -9.71 -9.21
N SER A 471 -41.11 -9.50 -10.24
CA SER A 471 -42.15 -10.47 -10.63
C SER A 471 -41.62 -11.66 -11.45
N SER A 472 -40.59 -11.46 -12.28
CA SER A 472 -39.98 -12.53 -13.11
C SER A 472 -38.85 -13.26 -12.38
N ASN A 473 -38.25 -12.63 -11.37
CA ASN A 473 -37.23 -13.19 -10.49
C ASN A 473 -37.58 -12.92 -9.01
N PRO A 474 -38.67 -13.51 -8.47
CA PRO A 474 -39.17 -13.20 -7.12
C PRO A 474 -38.21 -13.62 -6.00
N LYS A 475 -37.33 -14.59 -6.29
CA LYS A 475 -36.27 -15.00 -5.39
C LYS A 475 -35.04 -14.09 -5.50
N GLY A 476 -34.91 -13.26 -6.54
CA GLY A 476 -33.72 -12.44 -6.83
C GLY A 476 -32.45 -13.23 -7.07
N GLN A 477 -32.56 -14.37 -7.74
CA GLN A 477 -31.41 -15.17 -8.18
C GLN A 477 -30.42 -14.30 -8.95
N TYR A 478 -29.13 -14.41 -8.65
CA TYR A 478 -28.07 -13.70 -9.35
C TYR A 478 -27.63 -14.53 -10.55
N TYR A 479 -27.84 -13.98 -11.75
CA TYR A 479 -27.47 -14.64 -12.99
C TYR A 479 -26.15 -14.07 -13.49
N LEU A 480 -25.09 -14.87 -13.50
CA LEU A 480 -23.77 -14.49 -14.00
C LEU A 480 -23.65 -14.85 -15.48
N ASN A 481 -22.88 -14.07 -16.24
CA ASN A 481 -22.42 -14.50 -17.55
C ASN A 481 -21.33 -15.54 -17.35
N LYS A 482 -21.41 -16.65 -18.08
CA LYS A 482 -20.40 -17.70 -18.03
C LYS A 482 -19.23 -17.32 -18.94
N PRO A 483 -17.97 -17.32 -18.46
CA PRO A 483 -16.83 -17.05 -19.33
C PRO A 483 -16.67 -18.12 -20.42
N ASP A 484 -16.13 -17.72 -21.57
CA ASP A 484 -15.94 -18.61 -22.71
C ASP A 484 -14.99 -19.76 -22.36
N GLY A 485 -15.35 -20.99 -22.75
CA GLY A 485 -14.52 -22.17 -22.51
C GLY A 485 -14.67 -22.79 -21.12
N TRP A 486 -15.50 -22.23 -20.24
CA TRP A 486 -15.77 -22.79 -18.92
C TRP A 486 -16.67 -24.04 -18.94
N GLU A 487 -17.06 -24.57 -20.11
CA GLU A 487 -17.72 -25.88 -20.24
C GLU A 487 -16.88 -27.01 -19.64
N GLN A 488 -15.54 -26.90 -19.74
CA GLN A 488 -14.63 -27.93 -19.25
C GLN A 488 -14.55 -27.97 -17.71
N TYR A 489 -14.82 -26.86 -17.03
CA TYR A 489 -14.68 -26.74 -15.57
C TYR A 489 -15.94 -27.13 -14.78
N VAL A 490 -16.97 -27.65 -15.44
CA VAL A 490 -18.20 -28.10 -14.77
C VAL A 490 -17.88 -29.16 -13.72
N ASN A 491 -18.36 -28.94 -12.50
CA ASN A 491 -18.10 -29.72 -11.28
C ASN A 491 -16.64 -29.76 -10.82
N GLN A 492 -15.75 -28.99 -11.45
CA GLN A 492 -14.38 -28.82 -10.99
C GLN A 492 -14.30 -27.72 -9.94
N GLU A 493 -13.32 -27.86 -9.07
CA GLU A 493 -12.97 -26.84 -8.08
C GLU A 493 -11.95 -25.90 -8.71
N LEU A 494 -12.22 -24.59 -8.64
CA LEU A 494 -11.38 -23.54 -9.21
C LEU A 494 -10.94 -22.59 -8.08
N PRO A 495 -9.64 -22.27 -7.95
CA PRO A 495 -9.17 -21.23 -7.04
C PRO A 495 -9.77 -19.86 -7.42
N ILE A 496 -10.42 -19.17 -6.48
CA ILE A 496 -11.11 -17.91 -6.81
C ILE A 496 -10.14 -16.82 -7.28
N GLU A 497 -8.96 -16.74 -6.66
CA GLU A 497 -7.96 -15.71 -7.01
C GLU A 497 -7.55 -15.76 -8.49
N ASP A 498 -7.53 -16.95 -9.08
CA ASP A 498 -7.12 -17.15 -10.47
C ASP A 498 -8.27 -16.86 -11.46
N TYR A 499 -9.52 -17.12 -11.07
CA TYR A 499 -10.66 -17.17 -12.01
C TYR A 499 -11.71 -16.06 -11.80
N PHE A 500 -11.70 -15.32 -10.68
CA PHE A 500 -12.75 -14.34 -10.39
C PHE A 500 -12.79 -13.19 -11.41
N ASN A 501 -11.63 -12.75 -11.90
CA ASN A 501 -11.56 -11.69 -12.91
C ASN A 501 -12.22 -12.10 -14.24
N GLU A 502 -12.15 -13.37 -14.63
CA GLU A 502 -12.81 -13.85 -15.85
C GLU A 502 -14.34 -13.72 -15.79
N ILE A 503 -14.94 -13.87 -14.60
CA ILE A 503 -16.38 -13.64 -14.39
C ILE A 503 -16.74 -12.18 -14.67
N TRP A 504 -15.89 -11.24 -14.23
CA TRP A 504 -16.08 -9.82 -14.51
C TRP A 504 -15.91 -9.50 -15.99
N SER A 505 -14.87 -10.03 -16.64
CA SER A 505 -14.62 -9.80 -18.06
C SER A 505 -15.69 -10.44 -18.97
N ALA A 506 -16.41 -11.45 -18.49
CA ALA A 506 -17.61 -11.99 -19.16
C ALA A 506 -18.80 -11.01 -19.16
N ASN A 507 -18.71 -9.88 -18.44
CA ASN A 507 -19.70 -8.80 -18.46
C ASN A 507 -19.01 -7.41 -18.59
N PRO A 508 -18.64 -7.00 -19.83
CA PRO A 508 -17.87 -5.78 -20.05
C PRO A 508 -18.55 -4.49 -19.55
N GLU A 509 -19.89 -4.46 -19.50
CA GLU A 509 -20.62 -3.31 -18.95
C GLU A 509 -20.43 -3.19 -17.44
N ALA A 510 -20.47 -4.31 -16.71
CA ALA A 510 -20.22 -4.33 -15.27
C ALA A 510 -18.75 -3.99 -14.95
N GLU A 511 -17.83 -4.55 -15.73
CA GLU A 511 -16.39 -4.29 -15.63
C GLU A 511 -16.07 -2.81 -15.87
N SER A 512 -16.62 -2.20 -16.93
CA SER A 512 -16.41 -0.78 -17.22
C SER A 512 -16.89 0.16 -16.11
N LEU A 513 -17.98 -0.18 -15.40
CA LEU A 513 -18.47 0.60 -14.26
C LEU A 513 -17.54 0.47 -13.05
N LYS A 514 -17.07 -0.76 -12.78
CA LYS A 514 -16.08 -1.02 -11.74
C LYS A 514 -14.77 -0.28 -12.00
N ASP A 515 -14.32 -0.28 -13.25
CA ASP A 515 -13.02 0.27 -13.65
C ASP A 515 -13.00 1.81 -13.74
N ASN A 516 -14.16 2.46 -13.82
CA ASN A 516 -14.27 3.93 -13.80
C ASN A 516 -13.58 4.57 -12.58
N LEU A 517 -13.67 3.92 -11.41
CA LEU A 517 -12.97 4.30 -10.19
C LEU A 517 -11.90 3.28 -9.76
N GLU A 518 -11.67 2.24 -10.58
CA GLU A 518 -10.94 1.00 -10.22
C GLU A 518 -11.36 0.43 -8.85
N ILE A 519 -12.67 0.27 -8.66
CA ILE A 519 -13.26 -0.28 -7.44
C ILE A 519 -12.72 -1.70 -7.23
N THR A 520 -12.29 -1.98 -6.00
CA THR A 520 -11.85 -3.30 -5.60
C THR A 520 -13.04 -4.13 -5.14
N VAL A 521 -13.25 -5.27 -5.79
CA VAL A 521 -14.40 -6.13 -5.52
C VAL A 521 -13.93 -7.47 -4.98
N LYS A 522 -14.56 -7.92 -3.89
CA LYS A 522 -14.26 -9.20 -3.26
C LYS A 522 -15.55 -9.94 -3.00
N ILE A 523 -15.51 -11.26 -3.12
CA ILE A 523 -16.56 -12.10 -2.52
C ILE A 523 -16.24 -12.22 -1.04
N TRP A 524 -17.22 -11.92 -0.20
CA TRP A 524 -17.08 -11.89 1.24
C TRP A 524 -18.01 -12.92 1.89
N ARG A 525 -17.62 -13.39 3.07
CA ARG A 525 -18.37 -14.35 3.89
C ARG A 525 -18.72 -13.71 5.23
N TRP A 526 -20.01 -13.66 5.56
CA TRP A 526 -20.46 -13.33 6.92
C TRP A 526 -20.72 -14.63 7.69
N VAL A 527 -20.14 -14.77 8.89
CA VAL A 527 -20.38 -15.91 9.81
C VAL A 527 -21.10 -15.36 11.04
N ASP A 528 -22.29 -15.89 11.32
CA ASP A 528 -23.19 -15.38 12.37
C ASP A 528 -22.56 -15.40 13.77
N GLY A 529 -22.95 -14.41 14.57
CA GLY A 529 -22.30 -13.92 15.78
C GLY A 529 -22.10 -14.94 16.89
N SER A 530 -20.87 -15.08 17.37
CA SER A 530 -20.58 -15.51 18.75
C SER A 530 -19.12 -15.41 19.19
N GLN A 531 -18.16 -15.02 18.34
CA GLN A 531 -16.80 -14.77 18.82
C GLN A 531 -16.33 -13.36 18.49
N SER A 532 -16.51 -12.50 19.49
CA SER A 532 -15.81 -11.24 19.68
C SER A 532 -14.29 -11.48 19.61
N GLY A 533 -13.65 -11.06 18.51
CA GLY A 533 -12.20 -11.23 18.36
C GLY A 533 -11.61 -10.91 16.98
N GLY A 534 -11.98 -9.79 16.36
CA GLY A 534 -11.07 -9.00 15.52
C GLY A 534 -10.23 -9.64 14.40
N THR A 535 -10.59 -10.78 13.83
CA THR A 535 -9.85 -11.38 12.69
C THR A 535 -10.79 -11.78 11.55
N PRO A 536 -10.41 -11.52 10.28
CA PRO A 536 -11.24 -11.78 9.11
C PRO A 536 -11.55 -13.28 9.01
N ARG A 537 -12.84 -13.64 8.98
CA ARG A 537 -13.25 -15.02 8.72
C ARG A 537 -13.36 -15.23 7.21
N ASN A 538 -12.26 -15.76 6.67
CA ASN A 538 -12.00 -16.42 5.39
C ASN A 538 -12.81 -15.92 4.18
N LEU A 539 -12.12 -15.21 3.27
CA LEU A 539 -12.55 -15.08 1.89
C LEU A 539 -12.72 -16.49 1.30
N PRO A 540 -13.70 -16.72 0.41
CA PRO A 540 -13.80 -18.01 -0.25
C PRO A 540 -12.51 -18.27 -1.04
N GLU A 541 -11.93 -19.44 -0.83
CA GLU A 541 -10.71 -19.88 -1.54
C GLU A 541 -11.08 -20.49 -2.90
N PHE A 542 -12.23 -21.17 -2.96
CA PHE A 542 -12.64 -21.95 -4.11
C PHE A 542 -14.03 -21.60 -4.61
N MET A 543 -14.19 -21.72 -5.92
CA MET A 543 -15.47 -21.73 -6.58
C MET A 543 -15.71 -23.04 -7.33
N LYS A 544 -16.98 -23.43 -7.44
CA LYS A 544 -17.43 -24.59 -8.21
C LYS A 544 -18.77 -24.30 -8.82
N PHE A 545 -19.07 -24.88 -9.98
CA PHE A 545 -20.40 -24.81 -10.54
C PHE A 545 -20.85 -26.15 -11.13
N ASN A 546 -22.15 -26.41 -11.04
CA ASN A 546 -22.73 -27.68 -11.47
C ASN A 546 -23.26 -27.63 -12.91
N GLN A 547 -23.80 -28.76 -13.39
CA GLN A 547 -24.39 -28.86 -14.73
C GLN A 547 -25.64 -27.99 -14.92
N ASN A 548 -26.31 -27.62 -13.83
CA ASN A 548 -27.46 -26.71 -13.86
C ASN A 548 -27.02 -25.23 -13.86
N GLY A 549 -25.72 -24.96 -13.85
CA GLY A 549 -25.14 -23.63 -13.79
C GLY A 549 -25.12 -23.01 -12.38
N ASP A 550 -25.53 -23.72 -11.32
CA ASP A 550 -25.49 -23.16 -9.96
C ASP A 550 -24.03 -23.00 -9.53
N VAL A 551 -23.67 -21.82 -9.01
CA VAL A 551 -22.29 -21.43 -8.66
C VAL A 551 -22.15 -21.34 -7.15
N TYR A 552 -21.09 -21.93 -6.60
CA TYR A 552 -20.85 -22.00 -5.16
C TYR A 552 -19.46 -21.44 -4.85
N PHE A 553 -19.35 -20.70 -3.75
CA PHE A 553 -18.09 -20.16 -3.22
C PHE A 553 -17.86 -20.74 -1.82
N TYR A 554 -16.70 -21.33 -1.54
CA TYR A 554 -16.45 -22.08 -0.29
C TYR A 554 -14.95 -22.19 0.06
N ASN A 555 -14.67 -22.74 1.26
CA ASN A 555 -13.34 -23.11 1.77
C ASN A 555 -13.38 -24.57 2.24
N HIS A 556 -12.23 -25.24 2.31
CA HIS A 556 -12.14 -26.65 2.73
C HIS A 556 -12.33 -26.89 4.23
N GLU A 557 -12.14 -25.87 5.07
CA GLU A 557 -11.87 -26.08 6.49
C GLU A 557 -13.09 -26.31 7.40
N ASP A 558 -14.35 -26.18 6.96
CA ASP A 558 -15.47 -26.53 7.85
C ASP A 558 -16.81 -26.92 7.17
N PRO A 559 -17.08 -28.23 7.01
CA PRO A 559 -18.37 -28.73 6.51
C PRO A 559 -19.56 -28.43 7.44
N ALA A 560 -19.34 -28.21 8.73
CA ALA A 560 -20.40 -27.93 9.70
C ALA A 560 -20.79 -26.44 9.73
N PHE A 561 -19.85 -25.54 9.40
CA PHE A 561 -20.09 -24.10 9.21
C PHE A 561 -20.40 -23.69 7.76
N ALA A 562 -20.37 -24.64 6.81
CA ALA A 562 -20.81 -24.43 5.43
C ALA A 562 -22.32 -24.08 5.31
N ILE A 563 -23.10 -24.40 6.36
CA ILE A 563 -24.57 -24.39 6.34
C ILE A 563 -25.17 -22.98 6.54
N THR A 564 -24.41 -22.00 7.01
CA THR A 564 -24.86 -20.61 7.25
C THR A 564 -24.05 -19.56 6.48
N ILE A 565 -23.51 -19.93 5.32
CA ILE A 565 -22.73 -19.01 4.48
C ILE A 565 -23.67 -18.09 3.70
N MET A 566 -23.69 -16.81 4.07
CA MET A 566 -24.31 -15.75 3.28
C MET A 566 -23.26 -15.24 2.29
N PRO A 567 -23.35 -15.54 0.99
CA PRO A 567 -22.44 -14.95 0.03
C PRO A 567 -22.74 -13.46 -0.10
N SER A 568 -21.73 -12.63 0.06
CA SER A 568 -21.80 -11.21 -0.24
C SER A 568 -20.78 -10.81 -1.31
N ILE A 569 -21.11 -9.76 -2.04
CA ILE A 569 -20.12 -8.99 -2.80
C ILE A 569 -19.82 -7.73 -2.00
N SER A 570 -18.53 -7.49 -1.77
CA SER A 570 -17.99 -6.30 -1.12
C SER A 570 -17.32 -5.42 -2.17
N TYR A 571 -17.71 -4.15 -2.22
CA TYR A 571 -17.08 -3.10 -3.02
C TYR A 571 -16.28 -2.19 -2.10
N ASN A 572 -14.99 -2.07 -2.34
CA ASN A 572 -14.12 -1.16 -1.60
C ASN A 572 -13.55 -0.14 -2.57
N PHE A 573 -13.61 1.13 -2.21
CA PHE A 573 -13.00 2.17 -3.03
C PHE A 573 -11.49 1.97 -3.10
N PHE A 574 -10.80 1.93 -1.95
CA PHE A 574 -9.36 1.71 -1.90
C PHE A 574 -8.97 0.23 -2.05
N SER A 575 -7.95 -0.05 -2.87
CA SER A 575 -7.54 -1.43 -3.19
C SER A 575 -6.83 -2.17 -2.08
N LYS A 576 -6.24 -1.45 -1.13
CA LYS A 576 -5.75 -1.99 0.13
C LYS A 576 -6.76 -1.66 1.21
N ASN A 577 -7.16 -2.66 1.99
CA ASN A 577 -7.94 -2.41 3.21
C ASN A 577 -6.98 -1.87 4.29
N MET A 578 -6.52 -0.63 4.13
CA MET A 578 -5.48 -0.06 5.00
C MET A 578 -6.04 0.45 6.32
N SER A 579 -7.35 0.52 6.53
CA SER A 579 -7.89 1.01 7.81
C SER A 579 -7.80 -0.01 8.95
N GLY A 580 -7.51 -1.28 8.64
CA GLY A 580 -7.62 -2.39 9.60
C GLY A 580 -9.07 -2.65 10.07
N LEU A 581 -10.03 -1.83 9.65
CA LEU A 581 -11.44 -1.97 9.96
C LEU A 581 -12.12 -2.74 8.82
N MET A 582 -12.92 -3.73 9.22
CA MET A 582 -13.31 -4.83 8.35
C MET A 582 -14.36 -4.45 7.28
N MET A 583 -14.95 -3.25 7.31
CA MET A 583 -16.08 -2.90 6.44
C MET A 583 -16.08 -1.44 5.94
N ASN A 584 -14.96 -0.95 5.40
CA ASN A 584 -14.89 0.39 4.78
C ASN A 584 -15.45 0.42 3.34
N GLY A 585 -16.45 -0.42 3.06
CA GLY A 585 -16.95 -0.69 1.71
C GLY A 585 -18.45 -0.93 1.64
N PHE A 586 -18.99 -0.92 0.43
CA PHE A 586 -20.40 -1.22 0.19
C PHE A 586 -20.60 -2.72 0.04
N ASN A 587 -21.34 -3.32 0.98
CA ASN A 587 -21.58 -4.76 1.02
C ASN A 587 -23.02 -5.08 0.62
N ILE A 588 -23.18 -6.07 -0.26
CA ILE A 588 -24.50 -6.58 -0.66
C ILE A 588 -24.65 -8.00 -0.14
N LEU A 589 -25.50 -8.16 0.89
CA LEU A 589 -25.69 -9.39 1.66
C LEU A 589 -27.02 -10.07 1.33
N ARG A 590 -27.00 -11.40 1.20
CA ARG A 590 -28.19 -12.25 1.01
C ARG A 590 -28.30 -13.33 2.07
N THR A 591 -29.48 -13.43 2.66
CA THR A 591 -29.85 -14.43 3.66
C THR A 591 -30.83 -15.44 3.08
N GLY A 592 -30.88 -16.64 3.68
CA GLY A 592 -31.88 -17.66 3.34
C GLY A 592 -31.53 -18.56 2.15
N PHE A 593 -30.28 -18.53 1.67
CA PHE A 593 -29.72 -19.56 0.80
C PHE A 593 -28.70 -20.37 1.60
N ILE A 594 -28.86 -21.70 1.61
CA ILE A 594 -27.93 -22.61 2.27
C ILE A 594 -26.93 -23.09 1.21
N ASN A 595 -25.65 -22.82 1.43
CA ASN A 595 -24.58 -23.26 0.54
C ASN A 595 -24.09 -24.67 0.93
N ASP A 596 -24.92 -25.69 0.69
CA ASP A 596 -24.59 -27.10 1.00
C ASP A 596 -23.94 -27.87 -0.17
N LEU A 597 -23.55 -27.15 -1.24
CA LEU A 597 -23.01 -27.68 -2.51
C LEU A 597 -23.91 -28.71 -3.21
N LYS A 598 -25.16 -28.86 -2.77
CA LYS A 598 -26.11 -29.88 -3.24
C LYS A 598 -27.47 -29.29 -3.64
N GLY A 599 -27.83 -28.15 -3.06
CA GLY A 599 -29.05 -27.40 -3.31
C GLY A 599 -28.88 -26.25 -4.31
N ALA A 600 -29.96 -25.50 -4.51
CA ALA A 600 -29.95 -24.31 -5.35
C ALA A 600 -29.08 -23.21 -4.72
N SER A 601 -28.09 -22.73 -5.47
CA SER A 601 -27.31 -21.56 -5.07
C SER A 601 -28.09 -20.27 -5.33
N VAL A 602 -27.68 -19.16 -4.71
CA VAL A 602 -28.12 -17.80 -5.07
C VAL A 602 -27.43 -17.28 -6.34
N TRP A 603 -26.29 -17.87 -6.70
CA TRP A 603 -25.53 -17.56 -7.91
C TRP A 603 -25.76 -18.64 -8.96
N LYS A 604 -25.99 -18.24 -10.21
CA LYS A 604 -26.24 -19.17 -11.30
C LYS A 604 -25.73 -18.61 -12.61
N PHE A 605 -25.06 -19.38 -13.45
CA PHE A 605 -24.75 -18.96 -14.81
C PHE A 605 -26.01 -18.90 -15.67
N LYS A 606 -26.09 -17.92 -16.57
CA LYS A 606 -27.14 -17.88 -17.60
C LYS A 606 -27.08 -19.17 -18.44
N SER A 607 -28.27 -19.73 -18.70
CA SER A 607 -28.46 -20.93 -19.53
C SER A 607 -28.34 -20.66 -21.01
#